data_AF-A0A6A0A424-F1
#
_entry.id   AF-A0A6A0A424-F1
#
_cell.length_a   1.000
_cell.length_b   1.000
_cell.length_c   1.000
_cell.angle_alpha   90.00
_cell.angle_beta   90.00
_cell.angle_gamma   90.00
#
_symmetry.space_group_name_H-M   'P 1'
#
loop_
_entity.id
_entity.type
_entity.pdbx_description
1 polymer ?
#
loop_
_entity_poly.entity_id
_entity_poly.type
_entity_poly.pdbx_seq_one_letter_code
_entity_poly.pdbx_strand_id
1 'polypeptide(L)'
;MPESWQMRLQHMCDVVLAVDTLSDDSDIFKLLPDAASAAALLSVRKLPLAGLVAPRCVKQELYVIRNKRKRLAVTPVEVDPDAEARQQEGLAEATAQLLALGNGGGQRTTPAPQRQAVGHHGLEF
;
A
#
# COMPACT_ATOMS: atom_id res chain seq x y z
N MET A 1 28.85 -10.08 12.97
CA MET A 1 28.92 -11.38 13.67
C MET A 1 29.53 -12.39 12.71
N PRO A 2 30.53 -13.19 13.13
CA PRO A 2 31.04 -14.28 12.30
C PRO A 2 29.91 -15.26 11.97
N GLU A 3 29.79 -15.68 10.72
CA GLU A 3 28.74 -16.59 10.23
C GLU A 3 28.69 -17.90 11.03
N SER A 4 29.86 -18.38 11.46
CA SER A 4 30.02 -19.57 12.30
C SER A 4 29.35 -19.46 13.68
N TRP A 5 29.21 -18.25 14.23
CA TRP A 5 28.55 -18.02 15.52
C TRP A 5 27.03 -18.06 15.37
N GLN A 6 26.50 -17.45 14.31
CA GLN A 6 25.07 -17.45 14.02
C GLN A 6 24.53 -18.86 13.82
N MET A 7 25.27 -19.72 13.12
CA MET A 7 24.91 -21.13 12.93
C MET A 7 24.87 -21.91 14.24
N ARG A 8 25.82 -21.68 15.15
CA ARG A 8 25.85 -22.32 16.47
C ARG A 8 24.64 -21.91 17.32
N LEU A 9 24.28 -20.63 17.33
CA LEU A 9 23.09 -20.14 18.03
C LEU A 9 21.82 -20.78 17.50
N GLN A 10 21.65 -20.83 16.17
CA GLN A 10 20.49 -21.47 15.55
C GLN A 10 20.40 -22.97 15.86
N HIS A 11 21.54 -23.66 15.99
CA HIS A 11 21.58 -25.07 16.35
C HIS A 11 21.04 -25.33 17.77
N MET A 12 21.32 -24.43 18.72
CA MET A 12 20.88 -24.54 20.12
C MET A 12 19.41 -24.20 20.35
N CYS A 13 18.75 -23.49 19.42
CA CYS A 13 17.35 -23.10 19.55
C CYS A 13 16.41 -24.17 18.98
N ASP A 14 15.29 -24.46 19.63
CA ASP A 14 14.26 -25.35 19.08
C ASP A 14 13.53 -24.73 17.88
N VAL A 15 13.42 -23.40 17.87
CA VAL A 15 12.71 -22.62 16.86
C VAL A 15 13.61 -21.49 16.37
N VAL A 16 13.67 -21.30 15.05
CA VAL A 16 14.41 -20.21 14.42
C VAL A 16 13.51 -19.54 13.39
N LEU A 17 13.28 -18.25 13.62
CA LEU A 17 12.52 -17.35 12.76
C LEU A 17 13.47 -16.27 12.25
N ALA A 18 13.41 -15.96 10.97
CA ALA A 18 14.13 -14.83 10.38
C ALA A 18 13.14 -13.73 10.04
N VAL A 19 13.41 -12.52 10.53
CA VAL A 19 12.58 -11.33 10.33
C VAL A 19 13.41 -10.32 9.56
N ASP A 20 12.92 -9.94 8.38
CA ASP A 20 13.56 -8.99 7.49
C ASP A 20 12.68 -7.73 7.43
N THR A 21 13.27 -6.56 7.65
CA THR A 21 12.53 -5.28 7.55
C THR A 21 12.07 -5.06 6.12
N LEU A 22 10.83 -4.64 5.95
CA LEU A 22 10.28 -4.35 4.63
C LEU A 22 10.51 -2.87 4.29
N SER A 23 11.19 -2.60 3.17
CA SER A 23 11.36 -1.24 2.66
C SER A 23 10.24 -0.90 1.68
N ASP A 24 9.78 0.35 1.69
CA ASP A 24 8.75 0.87 0.78
C ASP A 24 9.18 0.75 -0.69
N ASP A 25 10.49 0.80 -0.97
CA ASP A 25 11.05 0.69 -2.32
C ASP A 25 11.11 -0.76 -2.85
N SER A 26 10.87 -1.76 -1.98
CA SER A 26 10.98 -3.16 -2.36
C SER A 26 9.86 -3.60 -3.30
N ASP A 27 10.18 -4.46 -4.26
CA ASP A 27 9.18 -4.95 -5.22
C ASP A 27 8.07 -5.75 -4.54
N ILE A 28 8.41 -6.50 -3.48
CA ILE A 28 7.40 -7.18 -2.66
C ILE A 28 6.40 -6.17 -2.06
N PHE A 29 6.86 -5.04 -1.53
CA PHE A 29 5.97 -4.06 -0.90
C PHE A 29 4.88 -3.57 -1.86
N LYS A 30 5.24 -3.34 -3.13
CA LYS A 30 4.31 -2.88 -4.18
C LYS A 30 3.26 -3.92 -4.55
N LEU A 31 3.59 -5.20 -4.40
CA LEU A 31 2.73 -6.33 -4.76
C LEU A 31 1.86 -6.82 -3.59
N LEU A 32 2.07 -6.29 -2.37
CA LEU A 32 1.28 -6.68 -1.21
C LEU A 32 -0.09 -6.00 -1.22
N PRO A 33 -1.17 -6.75 -0.92
CA PRO A 33 -2.45 -6.13 -0.62
C PRO A 33 -2.30 -5.33 0.69
N ASP A 34 -2.78 -4.07 0.69
CA ASP A 34 -2.68 -3.17 1.83
C ASP A 34 -1.23 -3.00 2.35
N ALA A 35 -0.37 -2.44 1.50
CA ALA A 35 1.05 -2.23 1.81
C ALA A 35 1.28 -1.32 3.04
N ALA A 36 0.37 -0.38 3.31
CA ALA A 36 0.47 0.55 4.44
C ALA A 36 0.48 -0.12 5.83
N SER A 37 -0.06 -1.34 5.94
CA SER A 37 -0.03 -2.10 7.20
C SER A 37 1.16 -3.07 7.30
N ALA A 38 1.92 -3.31 6.23
CA ALA A 38 3.03 -4.23 6.20
C ALA A 38 4.28 -3.63 6.88
N ALA A 39 4.89 -4.35 7.81
CA ALA A 39 6.02 -3.86 8.60
C ALA A 39 7.31 -4.69 8.39
N ALA A 40 7.18 -6.00 8.17
CA ALA A 40 8.32 -6.89 7.98
C ALA A 40 7.91 -8.18 7.26
N LEU A 41 8.90 -8.87 6.71
CA LEU A 41 8.78 -10.24 6.23
C LEU A 41 9.27 -11.21 7.31
N LEU A 42 8.62 -12.36 7.38
CA LEU A 42 8.95 -13.43 8.30
C LEU A 42 9.15 -14.72 7.50
N SER A 43 10.28 -15.38 7.70
CA SER A 43 10.54 -16.71 7.16
C SER A 43 10.87 -17.69 8.28
N VAL A 44 10.36 -18.91 8.13
CA VAL A 44 10.57 -19.98 9.10
C VAL A 44 11.82 -20.77 8.70
N ARG A 45 12.83 -20.79 9.58
CA ARG A 45 14.10 -21.50 9.35
C ARG A 45 14.14 -22.85 10.06
N LYS A 46 13.59 -22.92 11.28
CA LYS A 46 13.51 -24.14 12.11
C LYS A 46 12.23 -24.10 12.94
N LEU A 47 11.47 -25.20 12.94
CA LEU A 47 10.31 -25.40 13.81
C LEU A 47 10.56 -26.57 14.76
N PRO A 48 9.87 -26.60 15.92
CA PRO A 48 9.96 -27.75 16.80
C PRO A 48 9.21 -28.90 16.13
N LEU A 49 9.95 -29.91 15.68
CA LEU A 49 9.36 -31.11 15.10
C LEU A 49 8.78 -31.97 16.23
N ALA A 50 7.46 -31.91 16.43
CA ALA A 50 6.75 -32.89 17.22
C ALA A 50 6.74 -34.24 16.47
N GLY A 51 7.77 -35.07 16.70
CA GLY A 51 7.72 -36.50 16.42
C GLY A 51 8.12 -37.00 15.02
N LEU A 52 8.81 -36.21 14.18
CA LEU A 52 9.29 -36.69 12.87
C LEU A 52 10.81 -36.61 12.74
N VAL A 53 11.43 -37.76 12.48
CA VAL A 53 12.89 -38.01 12.27
C VAL A 53 13.37 -37.46 10.91
N ALA A 54 12.75 -36.40 10.38
CA ALA A 54 13.08 -35.89 9.05
C ALA A 54 13.43 -34.40 9.08
N PRO A 55 14.60 -33.98 8.57
CA PRO A 55 14.90 -32.58 8.36
C PRO A 55 14.12 -32.14 7.12
N ARG A 56 12.95 -31.53 7.28
CA ARG A 56 12.21 -30.99 6.13
C ARG A 56 11.57 -29.65 6.44
N CYS A 57 12.24 -28.58 6.03
CA CYS A 57 11.58 -27.37 5.56
C CYS A 57 12.24 -26.95 4.24
N VAL A 58 11.88 -27.61 3.13
CA VAL A 58 12.35 -27.26 1.77
C VAL A 58 11.44 -26.20 1.12
N LYS A 59 10.33 -25.84 1.78
CA LYS A 59 9.48 -24.72 1.39
C LYS A 59 9.61 -23.64 2.46
N GLN A 60 10.40 -22.61 2.19
CA GLN A 60 10.45 -21.41 3.02
C GLN A 60 9.15 -20.65 2.79
N GLU A 61 8.13 -21.00 3.56
CA GLU A 61 6.91 -20.22 3.58
C GLU A 61 7.23 -18.82 4.09
N LEU A 62 6.87 -17.82 3.27
CA LEU A 62 7.09 -16.42 3.54
C LEU A 62 5.80 -15.81 4.06
N TYR A 63 5.91 -15.07 5.16
CA TYR A 63 4.81 -14.42 5.85
C TYR A 63 5.06 -12.92 5.92
N VAL A 64 4.00 -12.13 6.02
CA VAL A 64 4.05 -10.69 6.29
C VAL A 64 3.63 -10.44 7.74
N ILE A 65 4.45 -9.68 8.46
CA ILE A 65 4.08 -9.10 9.75
C ILE A 65 3.40 -7.76 9.46
N ARG A 66 2.14 -7.66 9.88
CA ARG A 66 1.33 -6.45 9.74
C ARG A 66 1.13 -5.77 11.08
N ASN A 67 1.36 -4.46 11.10
CA ASN A 67 1.09 -3.63 12.27
C ASN A 67 -0.34 -3.10 12.21
N LYS A 68 -1.20 -3.60 13.09
CA LYS A 68 -2.53 -3.02 13.35
C LYS A 68 -2.44 -2.26 14.67
N ARG A 69 -3.26 -1.21 14.82
CA ARG A 69 -3.24 -0.23 15.93
C ARG A 69 -2.79 -0.75 17.32
N LYS A 70 -3.26 -1.93 17.77
CA LYS A 70 -2.88 -2.53 19.05
C LYS A 70 -2.48 -4.01 18.93
N ARG A 71 -2.22 -4.51 17.72
CA ARG A 71 -2.02 -5.94 17.46
C ARG A 71 -1.08 -6.16 16.28
N LEU A 72 -0.21 -7.16 16.39
CA LEU A 72 0.52 -7.69 15.25
C LEU A 72 -0.28 -8.84 14.64
N ALA A 73 -0.36 -8.87 13.32
CA ALA A 73 -0.91 -9.99 12.58
C ALA A 73 0.18 -10.60 11.72
N VAL A 74 0.18 -11.92 11.60
CA VAL A 74 1.07 -12.67 10.71
C VAL A 74 0.18 -13.36 9.69
N THR A 75 0.36 -13.04 8.42
CA THR A 75 -0.40 -13.64 7.31
C THR A 75 0.56 -14.21 6.28
N PRO A 76 0.18 -15.27 5.55
CA PRO A 76 0.94 -15.70 4.38
C PRO A 76 1.16 -14.52 3.42
N VAL A 77 2.29 -14.50 2.72
CA VAL A 77 2.47 -13.56 1.60
C VAL A 77 1.51 -13.94 0.49
N GLU A 78 0.60 -13.04 0.19
CA GLU A 78 -0.26 -13.08 -0.99
C GLU A 78 0.29 -12.05 -1.98
N VAL A 79 0.61 -12.51 -3.20
CA VAL A 79 1.08 -11.65 -4.28
C VAL A 79 -0.12 -11.38 -5.18
N ASP A 80 -0.47 -10.11 -5.34
CA ASP A 80 -1.53 -9.67 -6.24
C ASP A 80 -0.91 -9.31 -7.60
N PRO A 81 -1.12 -10.14 -8.65
CA PRO A 81 -0.50 -9.92 -9.96
C PRO A 81 -1.03 -8.68 -10.66
N ASP A 82 -2.22 -8.20 -10.30
CA ASP A 82 -2.88 -7.04 -10.93
C ASP A 82 -2.66 -5.74 -10.13
N ALA A 83 -1.82 -5.78 -9.09
CA ALA A 83 -1.51 -4.61 -8.28
C ALA A 83 -0.82 -3.49 -9.09
N GLU A 84 0.11 -3.86 -9.98
CA GLU A 84 0.83 -2.89 -10.81
C GLU A 84 -0.09 -2.18 -11.82
N ALA A 85 -1.03 -2.92 -12.42
CA ALA A 85 -1.99 -2.37 -13.38
C ALA A 85 -2.90 -1.32 -12.72
N ARG A 86 -3.41 -1.61 -11.52
CA ARG A 86 -4.25 -0.66 -10.76
C ARG A 86 -3.49 0.57 -10.27
N GLN A 87 -2.21 0.43 -9.92
CA GLN A 87 -1.39 1.57 -9.54
C GLN A 87 -1.19 2.55 -10.71
N GLN A 88 -0.99 2.03 -11.93
CA GLN A 88 -0.86 2.86 -13.12
C GLN A 88 -2.16 3.59 -13.48
N GLU A 89 -3.30 2.91 -13.39
CA GLU A 89 -4.62 3.52 -13.60
C GLU A 89 -4.92 4.61 -12.57
N GLY A 90 -4.67 4.36 -11.28
CA GLY A 90 -4.87 5.35 -10.22
C GLY A 90 -3.96 6.58 -10.36
N LEU A 91 -2.71 6.39 -10.80
CA LEU A 91 -1.79 7.51 -11.07
C LEU A 91 -2.25 8.33 -12.29
N ALA A 92 -2.73 7.66 -13.34
CA ALA A 92 -3.27 8.32 -14.53
C ALA A 92 -4.53 9.14 -14.21
N GLU A 93 -5.45 8.59 -13.40
CA GLU A 93 -6.65 9.30 -12.94
C GLU A 93 -6.31 10.49 -12.03
N ALA A 94 -5.39 10.32 -11.08
CA ALA A 94 -4.95 11.42 -10.21
C ALA A 94 -4.27 12.54 -11.01
N THR A 95 -3.44 12.18 -11.99
CA THR A 95 -2.78 13.13 -12.89
C THR A 95 -3.80 13.86 -13.76
N ALA A 96 -4.79 13.16 -14.30
CA ALA A 96 -5.88 13.74 -15.08
C ALA A 96 -6.74 14.71 -14.25
N GLN A 97 -7.06 14.37 -13.00
CA GLN A 97 -7.78 15.26 -12.08
C GLN A 97 -6.97 16.52 -11.73
N LEU A 98 -5.66 16.39 -11.53
CA LEU A 98 -4.78 17.52 -11.23
C LEU A 98 -4.63 18.46 -12.43
N LEU A 99 -4.55 17.92 -13.65
CA LEU A 99 -4.58 18.70 -14.89
C LEU A 99 -5.93 19.38 -15.13
N ALA A 100 -7.05 18.73 -14.81
CA ALA A 100 -8.38 19.31 -14.93
C ALA A 100 -8.60 20.49 -13.95
N LEU A 101 -8.05 20.40 -12.73
CA LEU A 101 -8.06 21.50 -11.75
C LEU A 101 -7.10 22.63 -12.15
N GLY A 102 -5.96 22.32 -12.79
CA GLY A 102 -5.02 23.30 -13.32
C GLY A 102 -5.56 24.12 -14.51
N ASN A 103 -6.56 23.60 -15.23
CA ASN A 103 -7.17 24.26 -16.39
C ASN A 103 -8.39 25.13 -16.04
N GLY A 104 -8.68 25.32 -14.74
CA GLY A 104 -9.78 26.17 -14.23
C GLY A 104 -9.53 27.68 -14.29
N GLY A 105 -8.44 28.14 -14.92
CA GLY A 105 -8.14 29.55 -15.17
C GLY A 105 -8.87 30.14 -16.38
N GLY A 106 -10.13 29.75 -16.61
CA GLY A 106 -10.97 30.21 -17.71
C GLY A 106 -11.77 31.46 -17.34
N GLN A 107 -11.31 32.58 -17.87
CA GLN A 107 -11.91 33.91 -17.93
C GLN A 107 -13.43 33.98 -17.63
N ARG A 108 -13.79 34.59 -16.49
CA ARG A 108 -15.08 35.29 -16.36
C ARG A 108 -14.95 36.63 -17.07
N THR A 109 -15.19 36.65 -18.38
CA THR A 109 -15.53 37.90 -19.06
C THR A 109 -16.92 38.31 -18.60
N THR A 110 -16.95 39.25 -17.66
CA THR A 110 -18.09 40.11 -17.39
C THR A 110 -18.50 40.85 -18.68
N PRO A 111 -19.79 40.88 -19.02
CA PRO A 111 -20.37 42.08 -19.59
C PRO A 111 -21.11 42.86 -18.49
N ALA A 112 -20.73 44.12 -18.38
CA ALA A 112 -21.27 45.15 -17.51
C ALA A 112 -22.71 45.59 -17.95
N PRO A 113 -23.38 46.47 -17.20
CA PRO A 113 -24.84 46.46 -17.00
C PRO A 113 -25.64 47.16 -18.11
N GLN A 114 -26.80 46.60 -18.46
CA GLN A 114 -27.81 47.31 -19.24
C GLN A 114 -28.57 48.30 -18.34
N ARG A 115 -28.39 49.59 -18.65
CA ARG A 115 -29.13 50.72 -18.09
C ARG A 115 -30.62 50.63 -18.43
N GLN A 116 -31.44 50.92 -17.41
CA GLN A 116 -32.86 51.27 -17.50
C GLN A 116 -33.14 52.31 -18.59
N ALA A 117 -34.20 52.08 -19.35
CA ALA A 117 -34.98 53.13 -19.98
C ALA A 117 -36.41 53.06 -19.43
N VAL A 118 -36.83 54.18 -18.87
CA VAL A 118 -38.12 54.48 -18.27
C VAL A 118 -39.21 54.48 -19.35
N GLY A 119 -40.34 53.82 -19.08
CA GLY A 119 -41.53 53.87 -19.92
C GLY A 119 -42.78 53.96 -19.03
N HIS A 120 -43.40 55.13 -19.04
CA HIS A 120 -44.64 55.52 -18.37
C HIS A 120 -45.90 54.89 -19.00
N HIS A 121 -47.01 54.94 -18.24
CA HIS A 121 -48.42 54.66 -18.57
C HIS A 121 -48.86 53.18 -18.48
N GLY A 122 -49.99 52.83 -17.86
CA GLY A 122 -51.11 53.62 -17.37
C GLY A 122 -52.08 52.74 -16.55
N LEU A 123 -52.96 53.43 -15.83
CA LEU A 123 -54.10 52.92 -15.06
C LEU A 123 -55.19 52.32 -15.99
N GLU A 124 -56.19 51.71 -15.33
CA GLU A 124 -57.47 51.16 -15.85
C GLU A 124 -57.37 49.67 -16.22
N PHE A 125 -58.10 48.72 -15.61
CA PHE A 125 -59.39 48.70 -14.89
C PHE A 125 -59.34 47.74 -13.69
#